data_AF-A0A925PHU8-F1
#
_entry.id   AF-A0A925PHU8-F1
#
_cell.length_a   1.000
_cell.length_b   1.000
_cell.length_c   1.000
_cell.angle_alpha   90.00
_cell.angle_beta   90.00
_cell.angle_gamma   90.00
#
_symmetry.space_group_name_H-M   'P 1'
#
loop_
_entity.id
_entity.type
_entity.pdbx_description
1 polymer ?
#
loop_
_entity_poly.entity_id
_entity_poly.type
_entity_poly.pdbx_seq_one_letter_code
_entity_poly.pdbx_strand_id
1 'polypeptide(L)'
;LVPVSALSGKGLDKLMQAVLAADELWNRRLPTHALNQWLRGAVEAHPPPAVSGRRIKLRYLTQANARPPTFVVFCSRPKALPDSYSRYLVNALRESFEMPGVPIRLNLRKGANPYN
;
A
#
# COMPACT_ATOMS: atom_id res chain seq x y z
N LEU A 1 4.45 1.42 20.89
CA LEU A 1 5.47 2.30 21.51
C LEU A 1 6.33 1.44 22.43
N VAL A 2 7.65 1.64 22.46
CA VAL A 2 8.57 0.90 23.35
C VAL A 2 9.19 1.90 24.34
N PRO A 3 8.84 1.85 25.64
CA PRO A 3 9.45 2.74 26.63
C PRO A 3 10.89 2.29 26.93
N VAL A 4 11.82 3.25 26.98
CA VAL A 4 13.25 3.01 27.20
C VAL A 4 13.82 3.96 28.24
N SER A 5 14.87 3.51 28.94
CA SER A 5 15.72 4.35 29.80
C SER A 5 17.17 4.13 29.40
N ALA A 6 17.81 5.18 28.86
CA ALA A 6 19.19 5.11 28.42
C ALA A 6 20.17 4.95 29.60
N LEU A 7 19.91 5.64 30.73
CA LEU A 7 20.78 5.61 31.90
C LEU A 7 20.84 4.22 32.54
N SER A 8 19.70 3.52 32.63
CA SER A 8 19.63 2.20 33.25
C SER A 8 19.66 1.04 32.25
N GLY A 9 19.74 1.32 30.94
CA GLY A 9 19.68 0.32 29.88
C GLY A 9 18.34 -0.41 29.73
N LYS A 10 17.33 -0.05 30.53
CA LYS A 10 16.03 -0.74 30.54
C LYS A 10 15.30 -0.55 29.21
N GLY A 11 14.93 -1.67 28.58
CA GLY A 11 14.12 -1.68 27.36
C GLY A 11 14.91 -1.65 26.05
N LEU A 12 16.25 -1.60 26.09
CA LEU A 12 17.09 -1.61 24.88
C LEU A 12 16.93 -2.90 24.05
N ASP A 13 16.84 -4.07 24.69
CA ASP A 13 16.63 -5.34 23.97
C ASP A 13 15.29 -5.36 23.23
N LYS A 14 14.22 -4.89 23.89
CA LYS A 14 12.88 -4.78 23.29
C LYS A 14 12.86 -3.77 22.14
N LEU A 15 13.63 -2.69 22.26
CA LEU A 15 13.79 -1.73 21.18
C LEU A 15 14.47 -2.39 19.98
N MET A 16 15.58 -3.11 20.18
CA MET A 16 16.29 -3.78 19.10
C MET A 16 15.43 -4.85 18.41
N GLN A 17 14.64 -5.62 19.17
CA GLN A 17 13.66 -6.56 18.61
C GLN A 17 12.61 -5.85 17.75
N ALA A 18 12.07 -4.71 18.22
CA ALA A 18 11.10 -3.93 17.48
C ALA A 18 11.70 -3.33 16.19
N VAL A 19 12.97 -2.91 16.21
CA VAL A 19 13.68 -2.42 15.02
C VAL A 19 13.83 -3.51 13.97
N LEU A 20 14.26 -4.72 14.36
CA LEU A 20 14.41 -5.85 13.44
C LEU A 20 13.05 -6.27 12.84
N ALA A 21 12.01 -6.37 13.67
CA ALA A 21 10.67 -6.68 13.18
C ALA A 21 10.12 -5.62 12.21
N ALA A 22 10.39 -4.34 12.48
CA ALA A 22 10.02 -3.25 11.57
C ALA A 22 10.80 -3.31 10.26
N ASP A 23 12.09 -3.65 10.28
CA ASP A 23 12.90 -3.84 9.06
C ASP A 23 12.37 -4.99 8.22
N GLU A 24 12.11 -6.16 8.81
CA GLU A 24 11.52 -7.31 8.11
C GLU A 24 10.22 -6.93 7.39
N LEU A 25 9.34 -6.21 8.09
CA LEU A 25 8.07 -5.77 7.53
C LEU A 25 8.22 -4.71 6.44
N TRP A 26 9.14 -3.76 6.60
CA TRP A 26 9.52 -2.79 5.57
C TRP A 26 9.98 -3.53 4.31
N ASN A 27 10.64 -4.68 4.46
CA ASN A 27 11.27 -5.43 3.38
C ASN A 27 10.34 -6.44 2.69
N ARG A 28 9.12 -6.62 3.22
CA ARG A 28 8.17 -7.62 2.74
C ARG A 28 7.79 -7.38 1.28
N ARG A 29 7.98 -8.42 0.44
CA ARG A 29 7.51 -8.45 -0.95
C ARG A 29 6.26 -9.30 -1.07
N LEU A 30 5.17 -8.68 -1.51
CA LEU A 30 3.88 -9.33 -1.72
C LEU A 30 3.79 -9.88 -3.13
N PRO A 31 3.27 -11.12 -3.31
CA PRO A 31 3.09 -11.68 -4.62
C PRO A 31 1.99 -10.92 -5.37
N THR A 32 2.24 -10.66 -6.65
CA THR A 32 1.33 -9.88 -7.51
C THR A 32 -0.06 -10.50 -7.60
N HIS A 33 -0.21 -11.83 -7.61
CA HIS A 33 -1.52 -12.47 -7.68
C HIS A 33 -2.39 -12.12 -6.46
N ALA A 34 -1.81 -12.13 -5.25
CA ALA A 34 -2.52 -11.80 -4.01
C ALA A 34 -2.96 -10.33 -4.01
N LEU A 35 -2.08 -9.43 -4.47
CA LEU A 35 -2.41 -8.00 -4.62
C LEU A 35 -3.58 -7.77 -5.57
N ASN A 36 -3.65 -8.49 -6.69
CA ASN A 36 -4.73 -8.31 -7.66
C ASN A 36 -6.03 -8.99 -7.24
N GLN A 37 -5.96 -10.11 -6.53
CA GLN A 37 -7.14 -10.71 -5.89
C GLN A 37 -7.71 -9.77 -4.84
N TRP A 38 -6.85 -9.23 -3.97
CA TRP A 38 -7.23 -8.24 -2.97
C TRP A 38 -7.82 -6.97 -3.60
N LEU A 39 -7.19 -6.41 -4.63
CA LEU A 39 -7.67 -5.19 -5.29
C LEU A 39 -9.10 -5.34 -5.81
N ARG A 40 -9.44 -6.50 -6.38
CA ARG A 40 -10.79 -6.78 -6.87
C ARG A 40 -11.80 -6.74 -5.73
N GLY A 41 -11.52 -7.41 -4.61
CA GLY A 41 -12.37 -7.40 -3.42
C GLY A 41 -12.52 -6.01 -2.81
N ALA A 42 -11.43 -5.24 -2.71
CA ALA A 42 -11.47 -3.87 -2.20
C ALA A 42 -12.33 -2.94 -3.09
N VAL A 43 -12.20 -3.05 -4.41
CA VAL A 43 -13.02 -2.27 -5.37
C VAL A 43 -14.49 -2.69 -5.35
N GLU A 44 -14.78 -3.97 -5.14
CA GLU A 44 -16.15 -4.47 -5.02
C GLU A 44 -16.83 -3.95 -3.73
N ALA A 45 -16.12 -4.03 -2.61
CA ALA A 45 -16.60 -3.53 -1.32
C ALA A 45 -16.77 -2.00 -1.30
N HIS A 46 -15.83 -1.27 -1.92
CA HIS A 46 -15.88 0.18 -2.01
C HIS A 46 -15.56 0.64 -3.44
N PRO A 47 -16.57 0.79 -4.31
CA PRO A 47 -16.36 1.18 -5.69
C PRO A 47 -15.76 2.59 -5.84
N PRO A 48 -14.82 2.81 -6.79
CA PRO A 48 -14.26 4.13 -7.03
C PRO A 48 -15.33 5.10 -7.56
N PRO A 49 -15.26 6.38 -7.15
CA PRO A 49 -16.25 7.38 -7.55
C PRO A 49 -16.25 7.59 -9.07
N ALA A 50 -17.43 7.86 -9.61
CA ALA A 50 -17.60 8.22 -11.01
C ALA A 50 -17.25 9.69 -11.21
N VAL A 51 -16.05 9.97 -11.72
CA VAL A 51 -15.64 11.34 -12.06
C VAL A 51 -16.07 11.65 -13.49
N SER A 52 -16.84 12.74 -13.66
CA SER A 52 -17.40 13.19 -14.94
C SER A 52 -18.24 12.10 -15.65
N GLY A 53 -19.12 11.43 -14.89
CA GLY A 53 -20.06 10.43 -15.43
C GLY A 53 -19.44 9.09 -15.83
N ARG A 54 -18.12 8.92 -15.72
CA ARG A 54 -17.43 7.65 -16.02
C ARG A 54 -16.81 7.08 -14.75
N ARG A 55 -16.86 5.77 -14.56
CA ARG A 55 -16.12 5.09 -13.48
C ARG A 55 -14.64 4.95 -13.83
N ILE A 56 -13.77 5.00 -12.82
CA ILE A 56 -12.34 4.74 -12.98
C ILE A 56 -12.12 3.24 -12.84
N LYS A 57 -11.53 2.61 -13.85
CA LYS A 57 -11.24 1.17 -13.83
C LYS A 57 -9.85 0.97 -13.24
N LEU A 58 -9.74 0.39 -12.05
CA LEU A 58 -8.48 -0.11 -11.49
C LEU A 58 -8.27 -1.52 -12.02
N ARG A 59 -7.19 -1.74 -12.78
CA ARG A 59 -7.03 -2.97 -13.57
C ARG A 59 -6.03 -3.94 -12.96
N TYR A 60 -4.93 -3.39 -12.47
CA TYR A 60 -3.79 -4.18 -12.06
C TYR A 60 -3.01 -3.44 -10.97
N LEU A 61 -2.51 -4.19 -9.99
CA LEU A 61 -1.69 -3.69 -8.88
C LEU A 61 -0.43 -4.55 -8.76
N THR A 62 0.70 -3.90 -8.57
CA THR A 62 1.98 -4.57 -8.30
C THR A 62 2.80 -3.77 -7.28
N GLN A 63 3.72 -4.45 -6.59
CA GLN A 63 4.72 -3.83 -5.73
C GLN A 63 6.00 -3.59 -6.53
N ALA A 64 6.21 -2.33 -6.92
CA ALA A 64 7.37 -1.90 -7.71
C ALA A 64 8.65 -1.87 -6.88
N ASN A 65 8.56 -1.48 -5.61
CA ASN A 65 9.71 -1.45 -4.69
C ASN A 65 9.31 -1.99 -3.30
N ALA A 66 10.25 -2.65 -2.64
CA ALA A 66 10.10 -3.07 -1.26
C ALA A 66 10.48 -1.96 -0.27
N ARG A 67 11.49 -1.12 -0.57
CA ARG A 67 12.02 -0.13 0.40
C ARG A 67 11.93 1.31 -0.13
N PRO A 68 10.95 2.12 0.29
CA PRO A 68 9.72 1.73 0.99
C PRO A 68 8.70 1.00 0.12
N PRO A 69 7.73 0.26 0.70
CA PRO A 69 6.78 -0.52 -0.07
C PRO A 69 6.00 0.42 -0.98
N THR A 70 6.32 0.31 -2.26
CA THR A 70 5.83 1.20 -3.29
C THR A 70 4.99 0.38 -4.24
N PHE A 71 3.71 0.68 -4.23
CA PHE A 71 2.70 0.03 -5.04
C PHE A 71 2.36 0.89 -6.25
N VAL A 72 2.08 0.24 -7.37
CA VAL A 72 1.62 0.89 -8.59
C VAL A 72 0.29 0.29 -9.00
N VAL A 73 -0.75 1.11 -9.01
CA VAL A 73 -2.06 0.76 -9.57
C VAL A 73 -2.13 1.29 -10.99
N PHE A 74 -2.40 0.39 -11.93
CA PHE A 74 -2.70 0.73 -13.30
C PHE A 74 -4.20 0.94 -13.46
N CYS A 75 -4.58 2.15 -13.88
CA CYS A 75 -5.98 2.52 -14.02
C CYS A 75 -6.28 3.32 -15.29
N SER A 76 -7.56 3.48 -15.62
CA SER A 76 -7.96 4.16 -16.85
C SER A 76 -7.70 5.67 -16.83
N ARG A 77 -7.85 6.32 -15.66
CA ARG A 77 -7.73 7.78 -15.47
C ARG A 77 -7.04 8.09 -14.14
N PRO A 78 -5.71 7.98 -14.05
CA PRO A 78 -4.97 8.16 -12.79
C PRO A 78 -5.16 9.55 -12.18
N LYS A 79 -5.12 10.61 -13.01
CA LYS A 79 -5.29 12.00 -12.55
C LYS A 79 -6.69 12.32 -12.03
N ALA A 80 -7.68 11.47 -12.32
CA ALA A 80 -9.06 11.70 -11.92
C ALA A 80 -9.43 10.94 -10.65
N LEU A 81 -8.57 10.07 -10.12
CA LEU A 81 -8.88 9.33 -8.90
C LEU A 81 -8.75 10.29 -7.70
N PRO A 82 -9.80 10.49 -6.89
CA PRO A 82 -9.69 11.37 -5.73
C PRO A 82 -8.68 10.85 -4.71
N ASP A 83 -7.96 11.77 -4.07
CA ASP A 83 -6.98 11.42 -3.03
C ASP A 83 -7.60 10.64 -1.86
N SER A 84 -8.87 10.89 -1.54
CA SER A 84 -9.60 10.11 -0.53
C SER A 84 -9.64 8.63 -0.87
N TYR A 85 -9.85 8.28 -2.14
CA TYR A 85 -9.88 6.89 -2.58
C TYR A 85 -8.47 6.27 -2.58
N SER A 86 -7.45 7.04 -2.96
CA SER A 86 -6.05 6.63 -2.81
C SER A 86 -5.68 6.34 -1.35
N ARG A 87 -6.13 7.19 -0.40
CA ARG A 87 -5.94 6.97 1.05
C ARG A 87 -6.68 5.73 1.54
N TYR A 88 -7.90 5.51 1.06
CA TYR A 88 -8.65 4.29 1.33
C TYR A 88 -7.85 3.04 0.92
N LEU A 89 -7.35 2.99 -0.32
CA LEU A 89 -6.55 1.84 -0.79
C LEU A 89 -5.28 1.64 0.03
N VAL A 90 -4.58 2.72 0.41
CA VAL A 90 -3.38 2.65 1.26
C VAL A 90 -3.70 2.08 2.63
N ASN A 91 -4.79 2.52 3.27
CA ASN A 91 -5.19 2.04 4.58
C ASN A 91 -5.66 0.58 4.53
N ALA A 92 -6.47 0.24 3.53
CA ALA A 92 -6.92 -1.13 3.32
C ALA A 92 -5.76 -2.09 2.98
N LEU A 93 -4.75 -1.66 2.22
CA LEU A 93 -3.50 -2.42 2.02
C LEU A 93 -2.78 -2.65 3.34
N ARG A 94 -2.67 -1.62 4.18
CA ARG A 94 -1.99 -1.67 5.47
C ARG A 94 -2.62 -2.72 6.39
N GLU A 95 -3.95 -2.74 6.45
CA GLU A 95 -4.73 -3.68 7.26
C GLU A 95 -4.65 -5.10 6.68
N SER A 96 -4.90 -5.26 5.38
CA SER A 96 -5.03 -6.59 4.75
C SER A 96 -3.72 -7.37 4.65
N PHE A 97 -2.59 -6.67 4.62
CA PHE A 97 -1.27 -7.29 4.53
C PHE A 97 -0.43 -7.10 5.80
N GLU A 98 -1.08 -6.68 6.90
CA GLU A 98 -0.47 -6.56 8.24
C GLU A 98 0.82 -5.73 8.21
N MET A 99 0.74 -4.50 7.66
CA MET A 99 1.88 -3.59 7.53
C MET A 99 1.84 -2.40 8.50
N PRO A 100 1.66 -2.59 9.83
CA PRO A 100 1.58 -1.49 10.78
C PRO A 100 2.88 -0.68 10.80
N GLY A 101 2.76 0.66 10.87
CA GLY A 101 3.91 1.55 10.99
C GLY A 101 4.79 1.69 9.73
N VAL A 102 4.47 1.00 8.64
CA VAL A 102 5.25 1.08 7.40
C VAL A 102 4.73 2.19 6.47
N PRO A 103 5.60 3.07 5.94
CA PRO A 103 5.21 4.12 5.01
C PRO A 103 4.92 3.54 3.61
N ILE A 104 3.66 3.18 3.38
CA ILE A 104 3.17 2.69 2.08
C ILE A 104 3.07 3.84 1.09
N ARG A 105 3.70 3.69 -0.08
CA ARG A 105 3.56 4.61 -1.22
C ARG A 105 2.65 3.98 -2.26
N LEU A 106 1.64 4.73 -2.72
CA LEU A 106 0.74 4.31 -3.80
C LEU A 106 0.86 5.27 -4.98
N ASN A 107 1.29 4.73 -6.12
CA ASN A 107 1.38 5.47 -7.36
C ASN A 107 0.28 5.01 -8.33
N LEU A 108 -0.31 5.96 -9.05
CA LEU A 108 -1.28 5.66 -10.09
C LEU A 108 -0.64 5.85 -11.45
N ARG A 109 -0.75 4.84 -12.33
CA ARG A 109 -0.28 4.92 -13.71
C ARG A 109 -1.41 4.62 -14.68
N LYS A 110 -1.35 5.26 -15.85
CA LYS A 110 -2.20 4.86 -16.98
C LYS A 110 -1.58 3.61 -17.60
N GLY A 111 -2.37 2.57 -17.83
CA GLY A 111 -1.89 1.41 -18.60
C GLY A 111 -1.50 1.83 -20.02
N ALA A 112 -0.47 1.21 -20.58
CA ALA A 112 -0.10 1.41 -21.99
C ALA A 112 -1.28 1.01 -22.88
N ASN A 113 -1.61 1.85 -23.87
CA ASN A 113 -2.56 1.49 -24.92
C ASN A 113 -1.73 0.94 -26.09
N PRO A 114 -1.82 -0.35 -26.44
CA PRO A 114 -0.99 -0.96 -27.48
C PRO A 114 -1.30 -0.47 -28.92
N TYR A 115 -2.29 0.40 -29.09
CA TYR A 115 -2.71 0.97 -30.38
C TYR A 115 -2.33 2.45 -30.54
N ASN A 116 -1.47 2.97 -29.65
CA ASN A 116 -0.92 4.32 -29.72
C ASN A 116 0.55 4.29 -30.12
#